data_AF-A0A358Y7N5-F1
#
_entry.id   AF-A0A358Y7N5-F1
#
_cell.length_a   1.000
_cell.length_b   1.000
_cell.length_c   1.000
_cell.angle_alpha   90.00
_cell.angle_beta   90.00
_cell.angle_gamma   90.00
#
_symmetry.space_group_name_H-M   'P 1'
#
loop_
_entity.id
_entity.type
_entity.pdbx_description
1 polymer ?
#
loop_
_entity_poly.entity_id
_entity_poly.type
_entity_poly.pdbx_seq_one_letter_code
_entity_poly.pdbx_strand_id
1 'polypeptide(L)'
;MIPLNKFFIPLILGANLSAFGQSAEQLIPREAVTVFSINNTDLLQKVSIDEWITYDFMEEIHQELFDGSTSGKTLKDAGVDFNQKLNIFYGKDKQFEVSGFSFGVKDTHQLFAIFDDFEPISTLNGAKVYGSFFNNLVIKNNDALLIRVEPLMTYVDKITDSIWYAHGNENPFVNYFDDNGNILDEQEFEENGDTPLDYFPDASDDPNVKNYYELRDSVEARIQKNQLEIVLEQLFVKGVSLTTVDKHFAEQIQHSSEGIFFMDNSRNIDKANGLWYFQTVLPTLYQDIREIYNGNIILGNMYLLDNSIEFDIKALYGEKLGSIYQEMTDSKFDKNVLRYIPNESTGYFTYNINLRKAYEKAYEVIMPILEDEKNAQIAMNVLTIELLNEFVNKDALFDTYKGSMFGSFNGIKKVKTKKIEFFYDEETFEYSERITEAIEDMPIFTIGFTTKRSDIPEKVLKHLSRLTSQLKKEGDYWCFQNAILDAAPLYMINKNGLFIFSNDIDFAKNHSDGYGAEALSAKKVKAIKKSGFMYANFDLKETINRLPSDFFPARQNEFISALKGKTGGMELQSTETDITHTKLKLKYTYETGDKSGKHLLDLINALYVVTK
;
A
#
# COMPACT_ATOMS: atom_id res chain seq x y z
N MET A 1 -63.32 -50.61 2.40
CA MET A 1 -62.44 -49.70 3.17
C MET A 1 -61.28 -50.55 3.71
N ILE A 2 -59.97 -50.33 3.48
CA ILE A 2 -59.22 -49.26 2.75
C ILE A 2 -59.47 -47.85 3.34
N PRO A 3 -58.47 -46.97 3.61
CA PRO A 3 -57.01 -46.98 3.35
C PRO A 3 -56.18 -47.08 4.68
N LEU A 4 -54.88 -46.77 4.88
CA LEU A 4 -53.56 -46.81 4.17
C LEU A 4 -52.49 -46.90 5.32
N ASN A 5 -51.47 -47.79 5.30
CA ASN A 5 -50.15 -47.75 4.63
C ASN A 5 -49.07 -46.76 5.15
N LYS A 6 -47.91 -47.32 5.55
CA LYS A 6 -46.51 -46.84 5.33
C LYS A 6 -46.08 -45.53 6.04
N PHE A 7 -44.80 -45.25 6.31
CA PHE A 7 -43.54 -45.89 5.87
C PHE A 7 -42.58 -46.20 7.05
N PHE A 8 -41.84 -47.31 6.95
CA PHE A 8 -40.50 -47.41 7.54
C PHE A 8 -39.51 -46.82 6.52
N ILE A 9 -38.67 -45.87 6.94
CA ILE A 9 -37.44 -45.48 6.24
C ILE A 9 -36.35 -45.39 7.32
N PRO A 10 -35.21 -46.08 7.18
CA PRO A 10 -34.10 -45.89 8.10
C PRO A 10 -33.53 -44.49 7.92
N LEU A 11 -33.32 -43.77 9.03
CA LEU A 11 -32.56 -42.53 9.02
C LEU A 11 -31.09 -42.87 8.74
N ILE A 12 -30.73 -42.95 7.46
CA ILE A 12 -29.32 -42.99 7.06
C ILE A 12 -28.71 -41.70 7.59
N LEU A 13 -27.80 -41.82 8.56
CA LEU A 13 -26.89 -40.74 8.87
C LEU A 13 -25.99 -40.55 7.65
N GLY A 14 -26.45 -39.70 6.74
CA GLY A 14 -25.62 -38.94 5.83
C GLY A 14 -24.76 -37.97 6.63
N ALA A 15 -23.89 -38.52 7.48
CA ALA A 15 -22.70 -37.83 7.88
C ALA A 15 -21.95 -37.59 6.57
N ASN A 16 -22.03 -36.35 6.07
CA ASN A 16 -21.09 -35.86 5.08
C ASN A 16 -19.72 -35.79 5.77
N LEU A 17 -19.09 -36.97 5.85
CA LEU A 17 -17.67 -37.10 5.67
C LEU A 17 -17.38 -36.60 4.24
N SER A 18 -17.44 -35.28 4.08
CA SER A 18 -16.62 -34.58 3.12
C SER A 18 -15.22 -35.09 3.40
N ALA A 19 -14.70 -35.94 2.52
CA ALA A 19 -13.32 -36.34 2.60
C ALA A 19 -12.50 -35.05 2.64
N PHE A 20 -11.55 -34.95 3.57
CA PHE A 20 -10.57 -33.87 3.57
C PHE A 20 -9.64 -34.07 2.37
N GLY A 21 -10.18 -33.77 1.18
CA GLY A 21 -9.35 -33.33 0.08
C GLY A 21 -8.56 -32.12 0.56
N GLN A 22 -7.31 -32.06 0.14
CA GLN A 22 -6.60 -30.80 0.13
C GLN A 22 -7.41 -29.85 -0.77
N SER A 23 -7.42 -28.56 -0.44
CA SER A 23 -8.02 -27.51 -1.27
C SER A 23 -6.95 -26.48 -1.57
N ALA A 24 -7.14 -25.67 -2.62
CA ALA A 24 -6.14 -24.69 -3.03
C ALA A 24 -5.67 -23.78 -1.87
N GLU A 25 -6.55 -23.39 -0.94
CA GLU A 25 -6.23 -22.53 0.21
C GLU A 25 -5.34 -23.22 1.27
N GLN A 26 -5.19 -24.54 1.21
CA GLN A 26 -4.27 -25.32 2.06
C GLN A 26 -2.85 -25.41 1.47
N LEU A 27 -2.62 -24.90 0.25
CA LEU A 27 -1.30 -24.87 -0.39
C LEU A 27 -0.55 -23.55 -0.18
N ILE A 28 -1.14 -22.58 0.51
CA ILE A 28 -0.53 -21.26 0.75
C ILE A 28 0.60 -21.39 1.81
N PRO A 29 1.86 -21.02 1.50
CA PRO A 29 2.99 -21.08 2.44
C PRO A 29 2.69 -20.33 3.74
N ARG A 30 3.14 -20.86 4.90
CA ARG A 30 2.97 -20.15 6.19
C ARG A 30 3.75 -18.82 6.23
N GLU A 31 4.80 -18.70 5.42
CA GLU A 31 5.62 -17.50 5.24
C GLU A 31 4.86 -16.38 4.49
N ALA A 32 3.70 -16.68 3.87
CA ALA A 32 2.85 -15.67 3.25
C ALA A 32 2.39 -14.61 4.27
N VAL A 33 2.66 -13.35 3.96
CA VAL A 33 2.28 -12.17 4.74
C VAL A 33 1.12 -11.43 4.08
N THR A 34 0.99 -11.51 2.75
CA THR A 34 -0.10 -10.92 1.98
C THR A 34 -0.76 -12.02 1.15
N VAL A 35 -2.09 -12.11 1.19
CA VAL A 35 -2.88 -13.05 0.39
C VAL A 35 -4.11 -12.34 -0.17
N PHE A 36 -4.37 -12.57 -1.47
CA PHE A 36 -5.62 -12.19 -2.12
C PHE A 36 -6.26 -13.41 -2.77
N SER A 37 -7.44 -13.80 -2.29
CA SER A 37 -8.17 -14.99 -2.75
C SER A 37 -9.45 -14.59 -3.48
N ILE A 38 -9.65 -15.15 -4.67
CA ILE A 38 -10.79 -14.87 -5.55
C ILE A 38 -11.67 -16.11 -5.67
N ASN A 39 -12.98 -15.89 -5.51
CA ASN A 39 -14.00 -16.93 -5.39
C ASN A 39 -15.11 -16.80 -6.47
N ASN A 40 -15.05 -15.77 -7.32
CA ASN A 40 -16.06 -15.51 -8.35
C ASN A 40 -15.69 -16.15 -9.70
N THR A 41 -16.41 -17.21 -10.07
CA THR A 41 -16.27 -17.93 -11.33
C THR A 41 -16.40 -17.04 -12.57
N ASP A 42 -17.30 -16.07 -12.53
CA ASP A 42 -17.78 -15.35 -13.70
C ASP A 42 -16.95 -14.12 -14.05
N LEU A 43 -16.18 -13.63 -13.08
CA LEU A 43 -15.16 -12.62 -13.24
C LEU A 43 -13.89 -13.20 -13.88
N LEU A 44 -13.35 -14.29 -13.30
CA LEU A 44 -12.09 -14.90 -13.75
C LEU A 44 -12.18 -15.52 -15.15
N GLN A 45 -13.32 -16.14 -15.50
CA GLN A 45 -13.52 -16.81 -16.80
C GLN A 45 -13.50 -15.89 -18.04
N LYS A 46 -13.45 -14.57 -17.89
CA LYS A 46 -13.68 -13.59 -18.98
C LYS A 46 -12.54 -12.58 -19.17
N VAL A 47 -11.44 -12.72 -18.42
CA VAL A 47 -10.23 -11.89 -18.56
C VAL A 47 -9.16 -12.74 -19.26
N SER A 48 -8.48 -12.14 -20.25
CA SER A 48 -7.35 -12.77 -20.93
C SER A 48 -6.15 -12.86 -20.00
N ILE A 49 -5.30 -13.88 -20.18
CA ILE A 49 -4.02 -13.98 -19.46
C ILE A 49 -3.18 -12.73 -19.77
N ASP A 50 -3.18 -12.31 -21.04
CA ASP A 50 -2.58 -11.06 -21.55
C ASP A 50 -3.09 -9.76 -20.88
N GLU A 51 -4.25 -9.78 -20.19
CA GLU A 51 -4.76 -8.64 -19.41
C GLU A 51 -4.51 -8.81 -17.90
N TRP A 52 -4.20 -10.02 -17.43
CA TRP A 52 -3.72 -10.26 -16.05
C TRP A 52 -2.26 -9.85 -15.89
N ILE A 53 -1.38 -10.28 -16.81
CA ILE A 53 0.08 -10.08 -16.71
C ILE A 53 0.53 -8.61 -16.71
N THR A 54 -0.33 -7.69 -17.12
CA THR A 54 -0.05 -6.24 -17.16
C THR A 54 -0.28 -5.50 -15.84
N TYR A 55 -0.59 -6.20 -14.75
CA TYR A 55 -0.73 -5.60 -13.42
C TYR A 55 0.55 -5.84 -12.59
N ASP A 56 0.93 -4.86 -11.77
CA ASP A 56 2.16 -4.85 -10.97
C ASP A 56 2.18 -5.99 -9.93
N PHE A 57 1.01 -6.47 -9.47
CA PHE A 57 0.89 -7.67 -8.62
C PHE A 57 1.13 -9.00 -9.36
N MET A 58 1.18 -8.98 -10.69
CA MET A 58 1.56 -10.10 -11.54
C MET A 58 2.99 -9.96 -12.07
N GLU A 59 3.53 -8.73 -12.15
CA GLU A 59 4.88 -8.43 -12.67
C GLU A 59 5.99 -9.23 -11.96
N GLU A 60 5.94 -9.32 -10.62
CA GLU A 60 6.90 -10.12 -9.81
C GLU A 60 6.92 -11.62 -10.16
N ILE A 61 5.89 -12.10 -10.85
CA ILE A 61 5.67 -13.50 -11.22
C ILE A 61 5.58 -13.65 -12.76
N HIS A 62 5.82 -12.58 -13.53
CA HIS A 62 5.56 -12.53 -14.97
C HIS A 62 6.65 -13.21 -15.83
N GLN A 63 7.91 -13.10 -15.42
CA GLN A 63 9.09 -13.30 -16.29
C GLN A 63 9.28 -14.69 -16.93
N GLU A 64 8.54 -15.73 -16.53
CA GLU A 64 8.66 -17.08 -17.12
C GLU A 64 7.33 -17.78 -17.42
N LEU A 65 6.22 -17.33 -16.84
CA LEU A 65 5.01 -18.14 -16.87
C LEU A 65 4.35 -18.20 -18.27
N PHE A 66 4.73 -17.27 -19.15
CA PHE A 66 3.92 -16.87 -20.30
C PHE A 66 4.78 -16.41 -21.51
N ASP A 67 5.80 -17.17 -21.94
CA ASP A 67 6.64 -16.83 -23.12
C ASP A 67 5.88 -16.98 -24.45
N GLY A 68 4.98 -16.04 -24.73
CA GLY A 68 4.22 -15.92 -25.98
C GLY A 68 3.16 -17.01 -26.23
N SER A 69 3.25 -18.17 -25.58
CA SER A 69 2.32 -19.31 -25.75
C SER A 69 0.88 -18.97 -25.33
N THR A 70 0.67 -17.88 -24.59
CA THR A 70 -0.64 -17.50 -24.01
C THR A 70 -1.51 -16.60 -24.84
N SER A 71 -1.01 -16.03 -25.95
CA SER A 71 -1.69 -14.92 -26.62
C SER A 71 -3.14 -15.24 -27.00
N GLY A 72 -4.08 -14.42 -26.51
CA GLY A 72 -5.52 -14.59 -26.69
C GLY A 72 -6.19 -15.69 -25.85
N LYS A 73 -5.45 -16.43 -25.02
CA LYS A 73 -5.99 -17.43 -24.08
C LYS A 73 -6.47 -16.78 -22.78
N THR A 74 -7.40 -17.44 -22.09
CA THR A 74 -7.86 -17.07 -20.74
C THR A 74 -7.44 -18.13 -19.71
N LEU A 75 -7.50 -17.81 -18.42
CA LEU A 75 -7.29 -18.80 -17.34
C LEU A 75 -8.27 -20.00 -17.43
N LYS A 76 -9.40 -19.87 -18.15
CA LYS A 76 -10.34 -20.96 -18.43
C LYS A 76 -9.79 -21.97 -19.43
N ASP A 77 -9.02 -21.50 -20.40
CA ASP A 77 -8.38 -22.31 -21.42
C ASP A 77 -7.09 -22.98 -20.90
N ALA A 78 -6.58 -22.50 -19.75
CA ALA A 78 -5.52 -23.12 -18.94
C ALA A 78 -5.97 -24.35 -18.14
N GLY A 79 -7.22 -24.79 -18.26
CA GLY A 79 -7.74 -25.92 -17.49
C GLY A 79 -7.87 -25.67 -15.98
N VAL A 80 -7.93 -24.42 -15.52
CA VAL A 80 -8.15 -24.06 -14.11
C VAL A 80 -9.58 -24.37 -13.68
N ASP A 81 -9.75 -24.90 -12.46
CA ASP A 81 -11.06 -25.14 -11.85
C ASP A 81 -11.50 -23.96 -10.97
N PHE A 82 -12.27 -23.03 -11.55
CA PHE A 82 -12.88 -21.91 -10.82
C PHE A 82 -13.95 -22.30 -9.80
N ASN A 83 -14.31 -23.59 -9.66
CA ASN A 83 -15.10 -24.04 -8.52
C ASN A 83 -14.26 -24.09 -7.21
N GLN A 84 -12.93 -23.98 -7.32
CA GLN A 84 -12.03 -23.69 -6.21
C GLN A 84 -11.59 -22.22 -6.23
N LYS A 85 -11.13 -21.71 -5.09
CA LYS A 85 -10.55 -20.35 -5.00
C LYS A 85 -9.18 -20.30 -5.67
N LEU A 86 -8.95 -19.22 -6.42
CA LEU A 86 -7.63 -18.81 -6.88
C LEU A 86 -7.02 -17.90 -5.81
N ASN A 87 -5.89 -18.29 -5.24
CA ASN A 87 -5.22 -17.54 -4.18
C ASN A 87 -3.88 -17.02 -4.70
N ILE A 88 -3.70 -15.71 -4.74
CA ILE A 88 -2.42 -15.03 -4.98
C ILE A 88 -1.78 -14.77 -3.62
N PHE A 89 -0.49 -15.05 -3.45
CA PHE A 89 0.21 -14.80 -2.19
C PHE A 89 1.62 -14.21 -2.40
N TYR A 90 2.04 -13.42 -1.40
CA TYR A 90 3.40 -12.94 -1.22
C TYR A 90 3.81 -13.12 0.25
N GLY A 91 5.06 -13.51 0.48
CA GLY A 91 5.63 -13.86 1.77
C GLY A 91 7.11 -13.50 1.88
N LYS A 92 7.58 -13.30 3.12
CA LYS A 92 8.98 -12.98 3.41
C LYS A 92 9.36 -13.44 4.81
N ASP A 93 10.58 -13.95 4.96
CA ASP A 93 11.20 -14.26 6.24
C ASP A 93 12.57 -13.53 6.37
N LYS A 94 13.51 -14.03 7.18
CA LYS A 94 14.86 -13.45 7.35
C LYS A 94 15.91 -13.99 6.36
N GLN A 95 15.52 -14.88 5.44
CA GLN A 95 16.41 -15.61 4.53
C GLN A 95 15.89 -15.60 3.08
N PHE A 96 14.57 -15.60 2.86
CA PHE A 96 13.97 -15.61 1.53
C PHE A 96 12.64 -14.83 1.43
N GLU A 97 12.25 -14.54 0.20
CA GLU A 97 10.91 -14.12 -0.21
C GLU A 97 10.22 -15.28 -0.95
N VAL A 98 8.89 -15.31 -0.93
CA VAL A 98 8.08 -16.36 -1.56
C VAL A 98 6.84 -15.75 -2.19
N SER A 99 6.62 -16.00 -3.48
CA SER A 99 5.46 -15.50 -4.24
C SER A 99 4.84 -16.61 -5.06
N GLY A 100 3.56 -16.46 -5.43
CA GLY A 100 2.90 -17.45 -6.27
C GLY A 100 1.38 -17.51 -6.17
N PHE A 101 0.86 -18.62 -6.68
CA PHE A 101 -0.56 -18.92 -6.80
C PHE A 101 -0.89 -20.32 -6.28
N SER A 102 -2.06 -20.49 -5.67
CA SER A 102 -2.68 -21.80 -5.53
C SER A 102 -4.08 -21.83 -6.10
N PHE A 103 -4.40 -22.90 -6.83
CA PHE A 103 -5.63 -23.01 -7.62
C PHE A 103 -6.04 -24.48 -7.85
N GLY A 104 -7.32 -24.71 -8.13
CA GLY A 104 -7.81 -26.01 -8.57
C GLY A 104 -7.48 -26.28 -10.05
N VAL A 105 -7.20 -27.53 -10.39
CA VAL A 105 -6.93 -28.02 -11.75
C VAL A 105 -8.07 -28.90 -12.22
N LYS A 106 -8.68 -28.50 -13.34
CA LYS A 106 -9.77 -29.22 -14.00
C LYS A 106 -9.28 -30.15 -15.10
N ASP A 107 -8.23 -29.75 -15.82
CA ASP A 107 -7.61 -30.53 -16.90
C ASP A 107 -6.11 -30.26 -16.96
N THR A 108 -5.29 -31.26 -16.60
CA THR A 108 -3.82 -31.15 -16.64
C THR A 108 -3.26 -31.05 -18.06
N HIS A 109 -3.96 -31.53 -19.08
CA HIS A 109 -3.49 -31.41 -20.47
C HIS A 109 -3.70 -29.99 -21.02
N GLN A 110 -4.75 -29.29 -20.58
CA GLN A 110 -4.93 -27.87 -20.88
C GLN A 110 -3.91 -27.01 -20.10
N LEU A 111 -3.60 -27.38 -18.85
CA LEU A 111 -2.61 -26.71 -18.03
C LEU A 111 -1.21 -26.74 -18.68
N PHE A 112 -0.70 -27.93 -19.05
CA PHE A 112 0.58 -28.08 -19.75
C PHE A 112 0.54 -27.70 -21.25
N ALA A 113 -0.55 -27.09 -21.73
CA ALA A 113 -0.65 -26.44 -23.04
C ALA A 113 -0.67 -24.90 -22.95
N ILE A 114 -0.36 -24.38 -21.75
CA ILE A 114 -0.14 -22.95 -21.43
C ILE A 114 1.11 -22.79 -20.55
N PHE A 115 1.37 -23.75 -19.65
CA PHE A 115 2.58 -23.84 -18.84
C PHE A 115 3.50 -24.94 -19.43
N ASP A 116 3.96 -24.75 -20.67
CA ASP A 116 4.74 -25.75 -21.41
C ASP A 116 6.21 -25.86 -20.99
N ASP A 117 6.82 -24.81 -20.42
CA ASP A 117 8.23 -24.76 -20.00
C ASP A 117 8.55 -25.46 -18.65
N PHE A 118 7.65 -26.32 -18.16
CA PHE A 118 7.76 -26.96 -16.84
C PHE A 118 8.22 -28.43 -16.92
N GLU A 119 9.52 -28.66 -16.73
CA GLU A 119 10.09 -30.01 -16.71
C GLU A 119 9.81 -30.76 -15.39
N PRO A 120 9.58 -32.09 -15.40
CA PRO A 120 9.31 -32.88 -14.20
C PRO A 120 10.58 -33.13 -13.36
N ILE A 121 10.70 -32.45 -12.22
CA ILE A 121 11.86 -32.52 -11.32
C ILE A 121 11.77 -33.71 -10.34
N SER A 122 10.65 -33.88 -9.65
CA SER A 122 10.54 -34.89 -8.57
C SER A 122 9.10 -35.28 -8.19
N THR A 123 8.95 -36.06 -7.12
CA THR A 123 7.64 -36.43 -6.55
C THR A 123 7.74 -36.44 -5.02
N LEU A 124 6.86 -35.68 -4.36
CA LEU A 124 6.89 -35.42 -2.91
C LEU A 124 5.54 -35.77 -2.28
N ASN A 125 5.48 -36.87 -1.52
CA ASN A 125 4.26 -37.35 -0.84
C ASN A 125 3.00 -37.38 -1.73
N GLY A 126 3.15 -37.88 -2.97
CA GLY A 126 2.08 -37.96 -3.96
C GLY A 126 1.86 -36.68 -4.79
N ALA A 127 2.47 -35.55 -4.42
CA ALA A 127 2.56 -34.39 -5.29
C ALA A 127 3.63 -34.61 -6.38
N LYS A 128 3.36 -34.22 -7.61
CA LYS A 128 4.37 -34.12 -8.69
C LYS A 128 4.96 -32.72 -8.66
N VAL A 129 6.29 -32.62 -8.69
CA VAL A 129 7.02 -31.34 -8.70
C VAL A 129 7.63 -31.14 -10.08
N TYR A 130 7.29 -30.04 -10.71
CA TYR A 130 7.82 -29.56 -11.98
C TYR A 130 8.48 -28.19 -11.76
N GLY A 131 9.37 -27.76 -12.65
CA GLY A 131 9.95 -26.41 -12.58
C GLY A 131 10.48 -25.91 -13.91
N SER A 132 10.56 -24.59 -14.01
CA SER A 132 11.28 -23.80 -15.01
C SER A 132 12.59 -23.30 -14.38
N PHE A 133 13.17 -22.19 -14.88
CA PHE A 133 14.48 -21.69 -14.42
C PHE A 133 14.38 -20.87 -13.10
N PHE A 134 13.25 -20.19 -12.83
CA PHE A 134 12.94 -19.52 -11.56
C PHE A 134 11.69 -20.07 -10.83
N ASN A 135 10.70 -20.60 -11.54
CA ASN A 135 9.38 -20.99 -10.99
C ASN A 135 9.21 -22.51 -10.81
N ASN A 136 8.35 -22.91 -9.87
CA ASN A 136 8.06 -24.31 -9.57
C ASN A 136 6.55 -24.57 -9.55
N LEU A 137 6.09 -25.57 -10.30
CA LEU A 137 4.69 -26.00 -10.37
C LEU A 137 4.54 -27.36 -9.67
N VAL A 138 3.74 -27.41 -8.62
CA VAL A 138 3.52 -28.61 -7.80
C VAL A 138 2.04 -29.00 -7.83
N ILE A 139 1.74 -30.18 -8.37
CA ILE A 139 0.37 -30.67 -8.56
C ILE A 139 0.13 -31.91 -7.69
N LYS A 140 -0.90 -31.87 -6.84
CA LYS A 140 -1.33 -32.99 -5.99
C LYS A 140 -2.84 -33.14 -6.09
N ASN A 141 -3.32 -34.36 -6.37
CA ASN A 141 -4.73 -34.60 -6.70
C ASN A 141 -5.20 -33.69 -7.85
N ASN A 142 -6.12 -32.76 -7.56
CA ASN A 142 -6.65 -31.75 -8.47
C ASN A 142 -6.26 -30.33 -8.02
N ASP A 143 -5.20 -30.18 -7.23
CA ASP A 143 -4.78 -28.90 -6.64
C ASP A 143 -3.35 -28.58 -7.12
N ALA A 144 -3.12 -27.33 -7.52
CA ALA A 144 -1.82 -26.84 -7.95
C ALA A 144 -1.33 -25.70 -7.04
N LEU A 145 -0.02 -25.71 -6.82
CA LEU A 145 0.77 -24.62 -6.27
C LEU A 145 1.80 -24.21 -7.32
N LEU A 146 1.75 -22.97 -7.76
CA LEU A 146 2.77 -22.35 -8.59
C LEU A 146 3.55 -21.38 -7.69
N ILE A 147 4.85 -21.57 -7.52
CA ILE A 147 5.63 -20.93 -6.46
C ILE A 147 7.04 -20.55 -6.92
N ARG A 148 7.42 -19.31 -6.61
CA ARG A 148 8.77 -18.76 -6.70
C ARG A 148 9.31 -18.58 -5.29
N VAL A 149 10.58 -18.92 -5.07
CA VAL A 149 11.29 -18.73 -3.80
C VAL A 149 12.59 -18.02 -4.13
N GLU A 150 12.90 -16.92 -3.46
CA GLU A 150 14.03 -16.06 -3.78
C GLU A 150 14.86 -15.76 -2.53
N PRO A 151 16.14 -16.13 -2.48
CA PRO A 151 17.02 -15.74 -1.37
C PRO A 151 17.11 -14.22 -1.25
N LEU A 152 17.11 -13.71 -0.01
CA LEU A 152 17.41 -12.30 0.22
C LEU A 152 18.87 -12.02 -0.13
N MET A 153 19.13 -11.04 -1.00
CA MET A 153 20.50 -10.65 -1.39
C MET A 153 21.38 -10.41 -0.16
N THR A 154 20.90 -9.65 0.83
CA THR A 154 21.62 -9.40 2.10
C THR A 154 21.90 -10.66 2.94
N TYR A 155 21.23 -11.78 2.69
CA TYR A 155 21.54 -13.09 3.27
C TYR A 155 22.50 -13.89 2.37
N VAL A 156 22.33 -13.86 1.04
CA VAL A 156 23.28 -14.43 0.06
C VAL A 156 24.67 -13.82 0.25
N ASP A 157 24.76 -12.48 0.22
CA ASP A 157 26.00 -11.71 0.38
C ASP A 157 26.69 -12.10 1.69
N LYS A 158 25.97 -12.08 2.81
CA LYS A 158 26.49 -12.44 4.14
C LYS A 158 27.03 -13.88 4.22
N ILE A 159 26.41 -14.83 3.53
CA ILE A 159 26.91 -16.23 3.47
C ILE A 159 28.10 -16.32 2.51
N THR A 160 28.10 -15.57 1.41
CA THR A 160 29.18 -15.49 0.41
C THR A 160 30.45 -14.90 1.03
N ASP A 161 30.35 -13.73 1.66
CA ASP A 161 31.38 -13.11 2.52
C ASP A 161 31.96 -14.15 3.50
N SER A 162 31.08 -14.82 4.26
CA SER A 162 31.51 -15.75 5.30
C SER A 162 32.24 -16.99 4.75
N ILE A 163 32.04 -17.35 3.48
CA ILE A 163 32.77 -18.44 2.81
C ILE A 163 34.07 -17.90 2.19
N TRP A 164 34.00 -16.73 1.55
CA TRP A 164 35.12 -16.04 0.90
C TRP A 164 36.25 -15.74 1.89
N TYR A 165 35.95 -15.09 3.03
CA TYR A 165 36.92 -14.83 4.08
C TYR A 165 37.40 -16.12 4.78
N ALA A 166 36.56 -17.17 4.84
CA ALA A 166 36.96 -18.46 5.41
C ALA A 166 37.93 -19.25 4.51
N HIS A 167 37.95 -18.97 3.20
CA HIS A 167 38.98 -19.46 2.27
C HIS A 167 40.29 -18.65 2.34
N GLY A 168 40.31 -17.53 3.09
CA GLY A 168 41.48 -16.67 3.26
C GLY A 168 41.60 -15.58 2.18
N ASN A 169 40.56 -15.35 1.39
CA ASN A 169 40.56 -14.32 0.35
C ASN A 169 40.38 -12.92 0.97
N GLU A 170 40.98 -11.90 0.34
CA GLU A 170 40.86 -10.51 0.75
C GLU A 170 39.49 -9.92 0.33
N ASN A 171 39.11 -8.75 0.87
CA ASN A 171 37.82 -8.12 0.57
C ASN A 171 37.72 -7.83 -0.96
N PRO A 172 36.70 -8.36 -1.66
CA PRO A 172 36.60 -8.27 -3.12
C PRO A 172 36.40 -6.82 -3.63
N PHE A 173 36.07 -5.88 -2.73
CA PHE A 173 35.84 -4.48 -3.06
C PHE A 173 37.04 -3.56 -2.77
N VAL A 174 38.22 -4.07 -2.37
CA VAL A 174 39.39 -3.23 -2.03
C VAL A 174 39.74 -2.24 -3.15
N ASN A 175 39.78 -2.70 -4.40
CA ASN A 175 40.11 -1.85 -5.56
C ASN A 175 39.07 -0.74 -5.83
N TYR A 176 37.84 -0.83 -5.31
CA TYR A 176 36.83 0.22 -5.42
C TYR A 176 36.99 1.34 -4.37
N PHE A 177 37.86 1.16 -3.37
CA PHE A 177 38.11 2.15 -2.31
C PHE A 177 39.56 2.67 -2.26
N ASP A 178 40.49 2.03 -2.99
CA ASP A 178 41.90 2.44 -3.00
C ASP A 178 42.22 3.51 -4.07
N ASP A 179 41.25 3.81 -4.94
CA ASP A 179 41.29 4.95 -5.86
C ASP A 179 41.10 6.27 -5.08
N ASN A 180 42.13 6.63 -4.33
CA ASN A 180 42.21 7.83 -3.48
C ASN A 180 42.37 9.14 -4.31
N GLY A 181 41.71 9.20 -5.48
CA GLY A 181 41.51 10.42 -6.25
C GLY A 181 40.50 11.32 -5.55
N ASN A 182 40.89 12.56 -5.28
CA ASN A 182 40.13 13.61 -4.57
C ASN A 182 38.59 13.48 -4.66
N ILE A 183 37.93 13.21 -3.54
CA ILE A 183 36.45 13.24 -3.37
C ILE A 183 35.94 14.70 -3.31
N LEU A 184 36.52 15.59 -4.13
CA LEU A 184 36.30 17.04 -4.20
C LEU A 184 36.52 17.63 -5.60
N ASP A 185 37.05 16.86 -6.56
CA ASP A 185 37.08 17.29 -7.97
C ASP A 185 35.85 16.70 -8.67
N GLU A 186 34.86 17.54 -8.98
CA GLU A 186 33.70 17.14 -9.78
C GLU A 186 34.18 16.79 -11.19
N GLN A 187 34.18 15.50 -11.55
CA GLN A 187 34.38 15.09 -12.94
C GLN A 187 33.15 15.50 -13.74
N GLU A 188 33.33 16.52 -14.58
CA GLU A 188 32.40 16.82 -15.66
C GLU A 188 32.26 15.56 -16.54
N PHE A 189 31.05 15.01 -16.62
CA PHE A 189 30.75 13.92 -17.53
C PHE A 189 30.79 14.46 -18.98
N GLU A 190 31.94 14.32 -19.66
CA GLU A 190 32.00 14.56 -21.10
C GLU A 190 31.08 13.55 -21.82
N GLU A 191 29.93 14.04 -22.30
CA GLU A 191 28.95 13.26 -23.05
C GLU A 191 29.44 12.99 -24.49
N ASN A 192 30.47 12.16 -24.63
CA ASN A 192 30.96 11.63 -25.90
C ASN A 192 31.21 10.12 -25.81
N GLY A 193 30.77 9.39 -26.83
CA GLY A 193 30.73 7.92 -26.83
C GLY A 193 32.04 7.21 -27.14
N ASP A 194 31.92 5.89 -27.33
CA ASP A 194 32.97 4.94 -27.76
C ASP A 194 34.08 4.60 -26.73
N THR A 195 33.79 4.66 -25.43
CA THR A 195 34.40 3.75 -24.45
C THR A 195 33.51 2.52 -24.24
N PRO A 196 33.92 1.30 -24.64
CA PRO A 196 33.18 0.09 -24.31
C PRO A 196 33.35 -0.20 -22.82
N LEU A 197 32.24 -0.20 -22.08
CA LEU A 197 32.17 -0.74 -20.72
C LEU A 197 32.21 -2.28 -20.80
N ASP A 198 33.41 -2.85 -20.93
CA ASP A 198 33.67 -4.28 -20.72
C ASP A 198 33.49 -4.62 -19.23
N TYR A 199 32.23 -4.62 -18.79
CA TYR A 199 31.80 -4.80 -17.39
C TYR A 199 31.49 -6.27 -17.07
N PHE A 200 32.24 -7.19 -17.69
CA PHE A 200 32.20 -8.61 -17.34
C PHE A 200 33.24 -8.88 -16.25
N PRO A 201 32.89 -9.58 -15.15
CA PRO A 201 33.86 -9.90 -14.10
C PRO A 201 34.92 -10.86 -14.64
N ASP A 202 36.20 -10.55 -14.42
CA ASP A 202 37.31 -11.40 -14.84
C ASP A 202 37.13 -12.84 -14.35
N ALA A 203 37.27 -13.79 -15.27
CA ALA A 203 37.31 -15.21 -14.94
C ALA A 203 38.60 -15.54 -14.19
N SER A 204 38.53 -16.44 -13.21
CA SER A 204 39.71 -16.92 -12.48
C SER A 204 40.76 -17.55 -13.40
N ASP A 205 42.04 -17.20 -13.19
CA ASP A 205 43.20 -17.84 -13.84
C ASP A 205 43.24 -19.37 -13.63
N ASP A 206 42.68 -19.85 -12.52
CA ASP A 206 42.42 -21.28 -12.29
C ASP A 206 40.91 -21.57 -12.46
N PRO A 207 40.48 -22.31 -13.49
CA PRO A 207 39.08 -22.64 -13.73
C PRO A 207 38.47 -23.61 -12.68
N ASN A 208 39.25 -24.05 -11.68
CA ASN A 208 38.76 -24.80 -10.52
C ASN A 208 38.44 -23.88 -9.32
N VAL A 209 38.87 -22.61 -9.36
CA VAL A 209 38.63 -21.60 -8.33
C VAL A 209 37.57 -20.63 -8.84
N LYS A 210 36.53 -20.39 -8.04
CA LYS A 210 35.48 -19.43 -8.36
C LYS A 210 35.87 -18.02 -7.92
N ASN A 211 35.63 -17.03 -8.77
CA ASN A 211 35.67 -15.63 -8.36
C ASN A 211 34.50 -15.31 -7.39
N TYR A 212 34.46 -14.11 -6.81
CA TYR A 212 33.45 -13.76 -5.80
C TYR A 212 32.02 -13.88 -6.32
N TYR A 213 31.76 -13.48 -7.57
CA TYR A 213 30.43 -13.53 -8.19
C TYR A 213 30.02 -14.97 -8.52
N GLU A 214 30.91 -15.78 -9.11
CA GLU A 214 30.65 -17.21 -9.34
C GLU A 214 30.37 -17.97 -8.04
N LEU A 215 31.02 -17.59 -6.93
CA LEU A 215 30.71 -18.11 -5.59
C LEU A 215 29.34 -17.64 -5.11
N ARG A 216 29.03 -16.35 -5.26
CA ARG A 216 27.75 -15.71 -4.87
C ARG A 216 26.57 -16.40 -5.54
N ASP A 217 26.60 -16.57 -6.86
CA ASP A 217 25.56 -17.24 -7.64
C ASP A 217 25.37 -18.70 -7.19
N SER A 218 26.48 -19.37 -6.84
CA SER A 218 26.48 -20.74 -6.31
C SER A 218 25.88 -20.83 -4.90
N VAL A 219 26.09 -19.81 -4.07
CA VAL A 219 25.48 -19.67 -2.74
C VAL A 219 23.99 -19.40 -2.88
N GLU A 220 23.60 -18.49 -3.77
CA GLU A 220 22.20 -18.15 -4.08
C GLU A 220 21.41 -19.38 -4.54
N ALA A 221 21.83 -20.03 -5.62
CA ALA A 221 21.16 -21.23 -6.15
C ALA A 221 21.07 -22.36 -5.10
N ARG A 222 22.07 -22.48 -4.22
CA ARG A 222 22.06 -23.47 -3.13
C ARG A 222 21.10 -23.10 -2.00
N ILE A 223 21.01 -21.82 -1.62
CA ILE A 223 20.03 -21.34 -0.64
C ILE A 223 18.62 -21.48 -1.21
N GLN A 224 18.38 -21.01 -2.44
CA GLN A 224 17.09 -21.08 -3.12
C GLN A 224 16.51 -22.49 -3.10
N LYS A 225 17.30 -23.48 -3.57
CA LYS A 225 16.92 -24.88 -3.56
C LYS A 225 16.59 -25.41 -2.15
N ASN A 226 17.41 -25.07 -1.15
CA ASN A 226 17.16 -25.49 0.23
C ASN A 226 15.85 -24.92 0.80
N GLN A 227 15.57 -23.62 0.56
CA GLN A 227 14.34 -23.00 1.06
C GLN A 227 13.09 -23.52 0.34
N LEU A 228 13.18 -23.75 -0.97
CA LEU A 228 12.13 -24.42 -1.74
C LEU A 228 11.84 -25.83 -1.20
N GLU A 229 12.88 -26.66 -0.99
CA GLU A 229 12.74 -27.98 -0.38
C GLU A 229 12.05 -27.91 1.00
N ILE A 230 12.40 -26.93 1.83
CA ILE A 230 11.78 -26.67 3.15
C ILE A 230 10.30 -26.26 3.03
N VAL A 231 9.95 -25.34 2.13
CA VAL A 231 8.56 -24.87 1.94
C VAL A 231 7.67 -26.00 1.39
N LEU A 232 8.17 -26.76 0.42
CA LEU A 232 7.44 -27.90 -0.15
C LEU A 232 7.28 -29.05 0.85
N GLU A 233 8.30 -29.35 1.67
CA GLU A 233 8.18 -30.35 2.75
C GLU A 233 7.13 -29.92 3.80
N GLN A 234 7.10 -28.63 4.16
CA GLN A 234 6.08 -28.09 5.06
C GLN A 234 4.67 -28.30 4.53
N LEU A 235 4.39 -27.86 3.30
CA LEU A 235 3.06 -27.91 2.69
C LEU A 235 2.60 -29.34 2.37
N PHE A 236 3.45 -30.14 1.73
CA PHE A 236 3.04 -31.42 1.15
C PHE A 236 3.32 -32.65 2.03
N VAL A 237 4.26 -32.57 2.98
CA VAL A 237 4.59 -33.67 3.91
C VAL A 237 4.08 -33.40 5.32
N LYS A 238 4.33 -32.20 5.87
CA LYS A 238 3.97 -31.84 7.25
C LYS A 238 2.55 -31.28 7.39
N GLY A 239 1.94 -30.83 6.29
CA GLY A 239 0.62 -30.21 6.28
C GLY A 239 0.58 -28.83 6.95
N VAL A 240 1.70 -28.09 6.92
CA VAL A 240 1.86 -26.77 7.53
C VAL A 240 1.73 -25.70 6.46
N SER A 241 0.63 -24.97 6.50
CA SER A 241 0.24 -23.87 5.60
C SER A 241 -0.23 -22.65 6.40
N LEU A 242 -0.44 -21.49 5.75
CA LEU A 242 -0.97 -20.30 6.43
C LEU A 242 -2.32 -20.58 7.12
N THR A 243 -3.20 -21.36 6.50
CA THR A 243 -4.50 -21.79 7.07
C THR A 243 -4.39 -22.70 8.31
N THR A 244 -3.20 -23.22 8.62
CA THR A 244 -2.95 -24.02 9.85
C THR A 244 -2.22 -23.25 10.95
N VAL A 245 -1.52 -22.16 10.62
CA VAL A 245 -0.73 -21.38 11.62
C VAL A 245 -1.40 -20.07 12.01
N ASP A 246 -2.09 -19.39 11.09
CA ASP A 246 -2.75 -18.11 11.38
C ASP A 246 -4.26 -18.31 11.48
N LYS A 247 -4.77 -18.10 12.69
CA LYS A 247 -6.19 -18.24 12.99
C LYS A 247 -7.04 -17.18 12.26
N HIS A 248 -6.55 -15.95 12.13
CA HIS A 248 -7.28 -14.87 11.47
C HIS A 248 -7.46 -15.17 9.99
N PHE A 249 -6.41 -15.66 9.31
CA PHE A 249 -6.52 -16.13 7.93
C PHE A 249 -7.45 -17.35 7.82
N ALA A 250 -7.32 -18.33 8.73
CA ALA A 250 -8.15 -19.52 8.75
C ALA A 250 -9.66 -19.23 8.97
N GLU A 251 -10.01 -18.18 9.72
CA GLU A 251 -11.40 -17.70 9.84
C GLU A 251 -11.80 -16.85 8.61
N GLN A 252 -10.95 -15.90 8.20
CA GLN A 252 -11.19 -14.96 7.10
C GLN A 252 -11.41 -15.66 5.74
N ILE A 253 -10.67 -16.73 5.46
CA ILE A 253 -10.77 -17.49 4.19
C ILE A 253 -12.09 -18.26 4.05
N GLN A 254 -12.84 -18.46 5.13
CA GLN A 254 -14.16 -19.12 5.12
C GLN A 254 -15.32 -18.19 4.75
N HIS A 255 -15.06 -16.89 4.58
CA HIS A 255 -16.12 -15.93 4.24
C HIS A 255 -16.73 -16.18 2.85
N SER A 256 -18.05 -16.01 2.77
CA SER A 256 -18.83 -16.04 1.54
C SER A 256 -18.82 -14.66 0.88
N SER A 257 -17.70 -14.33 0.26
CA SER A 257 -17.51 -13.12 -0.57
C SER A 257 -16.84 -13.50 -1.90
N GLU A 258 -16.95 -12.62 -2.90
CA GLU A 258 -16.36 -12.82 -4.22
C GLU A 258 -14.83 -12.70 -4.22
N GLY A 259 -14.29 -11.95 -3.26
CA GLY A 259 -12.86 -11.84 -2.98
C GLY A 259 -12.58 -11.69 -1.48
N ILE A 260 -11.36 -12.04 -1.08
CA ILE A 260 -10.89 -12.06 0.30
C ILE A 260 -9.44 -11.55 0.33
N PHE A 261 -9.12 -10.67 1.28
CA PHE A 261 -7.79 -10.09 1.49
C PHE A 261 -7.29 -10.37 2.91
N PHE A 262 -5.99 -10.62 3.04
CA PHE A 262 -5.26 -10.75 4.29
C PHE A 262 -3.88 -10.10 4.11
N MET A 263 -3.45 -9.26 5.06
CA MET A 263 -2.12 -8.67 5.08
C MET A 263 -1.61 -8.50 6.51
N ASP A 264 -0.47 -9.09 6.81
CA ASP A 264 0.20 -9.05 8.12
C ASP A 264 1.30 -7.99 8.14
N ASN A 265 0.96 -6.80 8.65
CA ASN A 265 1.90 -5.71 8.81
C ASN A 265 2.93 -5.98 9.92
N SER A 266 2.59 -6.82 10.90
CA SER A 266 3.49 -7.16 12.01
C SER A 266 4.70 -7.98 11.57
N ARG A 267 4.54 -8.80 10.52
CA ARG A 267 5.64 -9.46 9.81
C ARG A 267 6.31 -8.55 8.76
N ASN A 268 5.55 -7.69 8.07
CA ASN A 268 6.10 -6.77 7.07
C ASN A 268 6.87 -5.55 7.62
N ILE A 269 6.82 -5.25 8.93
CA ILE A 269 7.52 -4.09 9.52
C ILE A 269 9.05 -4.09 9.27
N ASP A 270 9.66 -5.26 9.04
CA ASP A 270 11.07 -5.38 8.65
C ASP A 270 11.39 -4.75 7.27
N LYS A 271 10.40 -4.52 6.40
CA LYS A 271 10.54 -3.78 5.11
C LYS A 271 10.47 -2.25 5.25
N ALA A 272 10.18 -1.69 6.43
CA ALA A 272 9.91 -0.26 6.55
C ALA A 272 11.19 0.60 6.37
N ASN A 273 11.38 1.10 5.14
CA ASN A 273 12.46 2.04 4.77
C ASN A 273 12.54 3.21 5.77
N GLY A 274 13.66 3.27 6.50
CA GLY A 274 13.90 4.20 7.61
C GLY A 274 14.15 3.53 8.97
N LEU A 275 13.72 2.28 9.19
CA LEU A 275 13.95 1.59 10.47
C LEU A 275 15.36 0.99 10.65
N TRP A 276 16.23 1.05 9.63
CA TRP A 276 17.61 0.53 9.69
C TRP A 276 18.41 1.09 10.88
N TYR A 277 18.27 2.37 11.20
CA TYR A 277 18.95 2.99 12.35
C TYR A 277 18.51 2.36 13.67
N PHE A 278 17.21 2.08 13.84
CA PHE A 278 16.70 1.37 15.02
C PHE A 278 17.18 -0.09 15.03
N GLN A 279 17.12 -0.79 13.90
CA GLN A 279 17.59 -2.18 13.77
C GLN A 279 19.07 -2.37 14.15
N THR A 280 19.92 -1.35 13.89
CA THR A 280 21.38 -1.44 14.05
C THR A 280 21.93 -0.72 15.29
N VAL A 281 21.40 0.46 15.63
CA VAL A 281 21.92 1.32 16.72
C VAL A 281 21.07 1.23 17.99
N LEU A 282 19.77 0.92 17.87
CA LEU A 282 18.81 0.84 19.00
C LEU A 282 18.01 -0.48 18.98
N PRO A 283 18.67 -1.65 18.95
CA PRO A 283 18.03 -2.94 18.68
C PRO A 283 17.03 -3.38 19.76
N THR A 284 17.15 -2.84 20.98
CA THR A 284 16.18 -2.95 22.09
C THR A 284 14.88 -2.23 21.73
N LEU A 285 14.91 -0.90 21.60
CA LEU A 285 13.78 -0.09 21.15
C LEU A 285 13.16 -0.61 19.84
N TYR A 286 13.94 -1.21 18.93
CA TYR A 286 13.39 -1.88 17.75
C TYR A 286 12.48 -3.08 18.07
N GLN A 287 12.81 -3.92 19.06
CA GLN A 287 11.89 -4.98 19.48
C GLN A 287 10.63 -4.41 20.14
N ASP A 288 10.76 -3.35 20.94
CA ASP A 288 9.61 -2.76 21.63
C ASP A 288 8.65 -2.09 20.63
N ILE A 289 9.17 -1.45 19.58
CA ILE A 289 8.39 -0.97 18.43
C ILE A 289 7.70 -2.14 17.72
N ARG A 290 8.38 -3.27 17.48
CA ARG A 290 7.74 -4.47 16.93
C ARG A 290 6.63 -5.02 17.82
N GLU A 291 6.76 -4.91 19.14
CA GLU A 291 5.72 -5.34 20.08
C GLU A 291 4.47 -4.45 20.00
N ILE A 292 4.63 -3.13 19.86
CA ILE A 292 3.50 -2.19 19.63
C ILE A 292 2.73 -2.56 18.34
N TYR A 293 3.45 -2.96 17.29
CA TYR A 293 2.88 -3.35 16.00
C TYR A 293 2.45 -4.83 15.92
N ASN A 294 2.60 -5.60 17.00
CA ASN A 294 2.17 -7.00 17.05
C ASN A 294 0.64 -7.10 16.86
N GLY A 295 0.20 -8.09 16.07
CA GLY A 295 -1.20 -8.27 15.70
C GLY A 295 -1.76 -7.21 14.74
N ASN A 296 -0.92 -6.32 14.17
CA ASN A 296 -1.33 -5.41 13.11
C ASN A 296 -1.56 -6.20 11.81
N ILE A 297 -2.83 -6.57 11.56
CA ILE A 297 -3.26 -7.41 10.44
C ILE A 297 -4.47 -6.75 9.78
N ILE A 298 -4.43 -6.54 8.47
CA ILE A 298 -5.57 -6.06 7.69
C ILE A 298 -6.27 -7.24 7.04
N LEU A 299 -7.54 -7.43 7.39
CA LEU A 299 -8.46 -8.39 6.76
C LEU A 299 -9.41 -7.62 5.84
N GLY A 300 -9.84 -8.23 4.73
CA GLY A 300 -10.82 -7.62 3.82
C GLY A 300 -11.76 -8.63 3.17
N ASN A 301 -13.06 -8.32 3.14
CA ASN A 301 -14.03 -8.98 2.27
C ASN A 301 -14.34 -8.08 1.08
N MET A 302 -14.49 -8.66 -0.11
CA MET A 302 -14.83 -7.94 -1.34
C MET A 302 -16.09 -8.52 -1.96
N TYR A 303 -17.07 -7.65 -2.18
CA TYR A 303 -18.39 -7.97 -2.72
C TYR A 303 -18.60 -7.34 -4.09
N LEU A 304 -19.15 -8.10 -5.03
CA LEU A 304 -19.47 -7.63 -6.38
C LEU A 304 -20.98 -7.46 -6.56
N LEU A 305 -21.41 -6.23 -6.79
CA LEU A 305 -22.80 -5.85 -7.05
C LEU A 305 -22.91 -5.27 -8.47
N ASP A 306 -24.10 -5.34 -9.08
CA ASP A 306 -24.35 -5.00 -10.50
C ASP A 306 -23.59 -3.76 -11.03
N ASN A 307 -23.57 -2.67 -10.24
CA ASN A 307 -22.94 -1.40 -10.57
C ASN A 307 -21.89 -0.92 -9.54
N SER A 308 -21.43 -1.78 -8.62
CA SER A 308 -20.44 -1.37 -7.62
C SER A 308 -19.68 -2.53 -6.97
N ILE A 309 -18.43 -2.26 -6.60
CA ILE A 309 -17.60 -3.12 -5.75
C ILE A 309 -17.63 -2.56 -4.33
N GLU A 310 -17.85 -3.40 -3.32
CA GLU A 310 -17.79 -3.02 -1.90
C GLU A 310 -16.72 -3.83 -1.17
N PHE A 311 -15.83 -3.13 -0.46
CA PHE A 311 -14.77 -3.71 0.36
C PHE A 311 -15.03 -3.42 1.84
N ASP A 312 -15.23 -4.47 2.63
CA ASP A 312 -15.34 -4.42 4.08
C ASP A 312 -13.98 -4.77 4.67
N ILE A 313 -13.28 -3.74 5.16
CA ILE A 313 -11.90 -3.83 5.63
C ILE A 313 -11.89 -3.77 7.17
N LYS A 314 -11.18 -4.71 7.80
CA LYS A 314 -10.97 -4.77 9.25
C LYS A 314 -9.48 -4.72 9.55
N ALA A 315 -8.99 -3.58 10.00
CA ALA A 315 -7.63 -3.46 10.53
C ALA A 315 -7.64 -3.91 12.00
N LEU A 316 -6.91 -4.99 12.30
CA LEU A 316 -6.63 -5.47 13.65
C LEU A 316 -5.35 -4.80 14.20
N TYR A 317 -5.19 -4.78 15.52
CA TYR A 317 -3.99 -4.33 16.20
C TYR A 317 -3.94 -4.82 17.66
N GLY A 318 -2.74 -4.90 18.24
CA GLY A 318 -2.55 -5.17 19.67
C GLY A 318 -3.07 -4.05 20.57
N GLU A 319 -3.41 -4.39 21.81
CA GLU A 319 -4.10 -3.50 22.77
C GLU A 319 -3.38 -2.18 23.03
N LYS A 320 -2.03 -2.18 23.05
CA LYS A 320 -1.19 -0.96 23.17
C LYS A 320 -1.60 0.08 22.12
N LEU A 321 -1.48 -0.28 20.84
CA LEU A 321 -1.81 0.58 19.70
C LEU A 321 -3.32 0.86 19.61
N GLY A 322 -4.15 -0.15 19.89
CA GLY A 322 -5.60 -0.01 19.84
C GLY A 322 -6.19 0.92 20.89
N SER A 323 -5.58 1.01 22.07
CA SER A 323 -6.00 1.97 23.10
C SER A 323 -5.85 3.43 22.62
N ILE A 324 -4.77 3.72 21.87
CA ILE A 324 -4.54 5.03 21.26
C ILE A 324 -5.60 5.30 20.19
N TYR A 325 -5.90 4.33 19.32
CA TYR A 325 -6.92 4.50 18.27
C TYR A 325 -8.35 4.61 18.82
N GLN A 326 -8.69 3.89 19.88
CA GLN A 326 -9.98 4.04 20.57
C GLN A 326 -10.14 5.45 21.14
N GLU A 327 -9.15 5.95 21.88
CA GLU A 327 -9.21 7.29 22.48
C GLU A 327 -9.05 8.43 21.46
N MET A 328 -8.36 8.18 20.35
CA MET A 328 -8.31 9.08 19.19
C MET A 328 -9.66 9.18 18.47
N THR A 329 -10.43 8.10 18.39
CA THR A 329 -11.70 8.08 17.64
C THR A 329 -12.92 8.43 18.50
N ASP A 330 -12.81 8.43 19.84
CA ASP A 330 -13.82 8.98 20.76
C ASP A 330 -13.96 10.51 20.64
N SER A 331 -14.70 10.94 19.62
CA SER A 331 -15.06 12.33 19.39
C SER A 331 -16.42 12.44 18.68
N LYS A 332 -17.20 13.46 19.05
CA LYS A 332 -18.48 13.74 18.41
C LYS A 332 -18.26 14.55 17.14
N PHE A 333 -18.70 14.02 15.99
CA PHE A 333 -18.54 14.65 14.68
C PHE A 333 -19.00 16.12 14.65
N ASP A 334 -18.07 17.04 14.36
CA ASP A 334 -18.42 18.45 14.24
C ASP A 334 -19.12 18.77 12.91
N LYS A 335 -20.46 18.75 12.95
CA LYS A 335 -21.34 19.14 11.83
C LYS A 335 -21.07 20.54 11.25
N ASN A 336 -20.31 21.41 11.92
CA ASN A 336 -20.02 22.76 11.44
C ASN A 336 -19.14 22.77 10.19
N VAL A 337 -18.24 21.79 10.01
CA VAL A 337 -17.36 21.72 8.83
C VAL A 337 -18.14 21.56 7.53
N LEU A 338 -19.26 20.84 7.58
CA LEU A 338 -20.06 20.45 6.39
C LEU A 338 -20.68 21.62 5.61
N ARG A 339 -20.76 22.83 6.20
CA ARG A 339 -21.27 24.01 5.49
C ARG A 339 -20.27 24.59 4.48
N TYR A 340 -18.99 24.20 4.58
CA TYR A 340 -17.89 24.71 3.76
C TYR A 340 -17.53 23.76 2.60
N ILE A 341 -18.29 22.66 2.45
CA ILE A 341 -18.21 21.74 1.33
C ILE A 341 -19.43 22.03 0.42
N PRO A 342 -19.24 22.52 -0.81
CA PRO A 342 -20.33 22.69 -1.76
C PRO A 342 -20.93 21.33 -2.16
N ASN A 343 -22.20 21.32 -2.58
CA ASN A 343 -22.88 20.07 -2.95
C ASN A 343 -22.36 19.50 -4.28
N GLU A 344 -21.84 20.36 -5.15
CA GLU A 344 -21.19 20.10 -6.43
C GLU A 344 -19.68 19.80 -6.35
N SER A 345 -19.07 19.77 -5.15
CA SER A 345 -17.69 19.25 -5.00
C SER A 345 -17.58 17.85 -5.60
N THR A 346 -16.66 17.69 -6.54
CA THR A 346 -16.37 16.40 -7.20
C THR A 346 -15.49 15.52 -6.33
N GLY A 347 -14.73 16.08 -5.39
CA GLY A 347 -14.06 15.35 -4.31
C GLY A 347 -14.22 16.05 -2.96
N TYR A 348 -14.45 15.31 -1.87
CA TYR A 348 -14.41 15.87 -0.51
C TYR A 348 -14.14 14.80 0.56
N PHE A 349 -13.55 15.22 1.68
CA PHE A 349 -13.36 14.39 2.86
C PHE A 349 -13.65 15.16 4.14
N THR A 350 -13.95 14.41 5.20
CA THR A 350 -14.05 14.90 6.57
C THR A 350 -13.35 13.93 7.51
N TYR A 351 -12.57 14.48 8.44
CA TYR A 351 -11.80 13.77 9.44
C TYR A 351 -12.12 14.36 10.81
N ASN A 352 -12.24 13.52 11.83
CA ASN A 352 -12.75 13.92 13.14
C ASN A 352 -12.21 13.00 14.24
N ILE A 353 -11.17 13.48 14.93
CA ILE A 353 -10.49 12.77 16.02
C ILE A 353 -10.33 13.64 17.27
N ASN A 354 -9.96 13.01 18.38
CA ASN A 354 -9.69 13.62 19.68
C ASN A 354 -8.17 13.71 19.93
N LEU A 355 -7.49 14.69 19.33
CA LEU A 355 -6.03 14.83 19.40
C LEU A 355 -5.47 14.89 20.83
N ARG A 356 -6.18 15.54 21.75
CA ARG A 356 -5.78 15.67 23.16
C ARG A 356 -5.68 14.29 23.83
N LYS A 357 -6.77 13.51 23.75
CA LYS A 357 -6.82 12.14 24.26
C LYS A 357 -5.84 11.20 23.55
N ALA A 358 -5.73 11.31 22.23
CA ALA A 358 -4.79 10.50 21.43
C ALA A 358 -3.35 10.73 21.90
N TYR A 359 -2.96 11.98 22.13
CA TYR A 359 -1.66 12.33 22.70
C TYR A 359 -1.48 11.81 24.12
N GLU A 360 -2.47 12.02 25.01
CA GLU A 360 -2.39 11.57 26.41
C GLU A 360 -2.24 10.03 26.50
N LYS A 361 -2.98 9.26 25.68
CA LYS A 361 -2.85 7.80 25.63
C LYS A 361 -1.57 7.34 24.92
N ALA A 362 -1.13 8.04 23.86
CA ALA A 362 0.14 7.73 23.21
C ALA A 362 1.33 7.99 24.14
N TYR A 363 1.30 9.04 24.95
CA TYR A 363 2.29 9.31 25.99
C TYR A 363 2.35 8.15 26.99
N GLU A 364 1.20 7.76 27.54
CA GLU A 364 1.06 6.63 28.50
C GLU A 364 1.59 5.29 27.95
N VAL A 365 1.43 5.04 26.65
CA VAL A 365 1.84 3.77 26.00
C VAL A 365 3.30 3.78 25.52
N ILE A 366 3.82 4.92 25.05
CA ILE A 366 5.10 5.00 24.35
C ILE A 366 6.23 5.50 25.27
N MET A 367 5.97 6.41 26.21
CA MET A 367 7.04 6.98 27.05
C MET A 367 7.80 5.93 27.89
N PRO A 368 7.17 4.94 28.55
CA PRO A 368 7.90 3.91 29.29
C PRO A 368 8.90 3.12 28.41
N ILE A 369 8.57 2.90 27.14
CA ILE A 369 9.43 2.20 26.17
C ILE A 369 10.64 3.06 25.78
N LEU A 370 10.50 4.39 25.79
CA LEU A 370 11.62 5.31 25.55
C LEU A 370 12.46 5.54 26.82
N GLU A 371 11.84 5.49 28.01
CA GLU A 371 12.48 5.64 29.32
C GLU A 371 13.41 4.46 29.68
N ASP A 372 13.06 3.23 29.29
CA ASP A 372 13.88 2.03 29.52
C ASP A 372 15.12 1.94 28.59
N GLU A 373 15.16 2.72 27.50
CA GLU A 373 16.26 2.72 26.52
C GLU A 373 17.48 3.51 27.04
N LYS A 374 18.66 2.86 27.02
CA LYS A 374 19.88 3.33 27.71
C LYS A 374 20.77 4.19 26.83
N ASN A 375 20.31 4.53 25.63
CA ASN A 375 20.99 5.46 24.74
C ASN A 375 20.87 6.91 25.24
N ALA A 376 22.00 7.60 25.41
CA ALA A 376 22.04 8.96 25.95
C ALA A 376 21.28 10.00 25.11
N GLN A 377 21.17 9.82 23.78
CA GLN A 377 20.39 10.70 22.92
C GLN A 377 18.89 10.47 23.08
N ILE A 378 18.46 9.21 23.28
CA ILE A 378 17.07 8.88 23.61
C ILE A 378 16.71 9.44 24.98
N ALA A 379 17.56 9.27 26.01
CA ALA A 379 17.33 9.82 27.34
C ALA A 379 17.19 11.37 27.33
N MET A 380 17.98 12.08 26.52
CA MET A 380 17.83 13.54 26.35
C MET A 380 16.55 13.92 25.59
N ASN A 381 16.10 13.10 24.64
CA ASN A 381 14.82 13.29 23.95
C ASN A 381 13.64 13.05 24.90
N VAL A 382 13.68 11.97 25.70
CA VAL A 382 12.70 11.64 26.75
C VAL A 382 12.55 12.81 27.72
N LEU A 383 13.66 13.27 28.31
CA LEU A 383 13.66 14.42 29.21
C LEU A 383 13.08 15.68 28.55
N THR A 384 13.38 15.91 27.27
CA THR A 384 12.80 17.03 26.52
C THR A 384 11.28 16.88 26.34
N ILE A 385 10.79 15.67 26.07
CA ILE A 385 9.36 15.36 25.92
C ILE A 385 8.64 15.46 27.27
N GLU A 386 9.22 14.98 28.37
CA GLU A 386 8.69 15.15 29.73
C GLU A 386 8.56 16.62 30.11
N LEU A 387 9.63 17.41 29.95
CA LEU A 387 9.63 18.83 30.30
C LEU A 387 8.66 19.63 29.42
N LEU A 388 8.49 19.27 28.14
CA LEU A 388 7.45 19.84 27.29
C LEU A 388 6.04 19.41 27.76
N ASN A 389 5.85 18.15 28.14
CA ASN A 389 4.58 17.65 28.66
C ASN A 389 4.16 18.35 29.96
N GLU A 390 5.10 18.71 30.84
CA GLU A 390 4.79 19.42 32.09
C GLU A 390 4.65 20.93 31.92
N PHE A 391 5.48 21.58 31.07
CA PHE A 391 5.45 23.04 30.93
C PHE A 391 4.54 23.58 29.82
N VAL A 392 4.17 22.79 28.81
CA VAL A 392 3.26 23.23 27.75
C VAL A 392 1.81 23.16 28.23
N ASN A 393 1.08 24.26 28.10
CA ASN A 393 -0.36 24.30 28.33
C ASN A 393 -1.10 23.47 27.25
N LYS A 394 -1.32 22.18 27.54
CA LYS A 394 -1.96 21.20 26.65
C LYS A 394 -3.32 21.67 26.15
N ASP A 395 -4.12 22.29 27.02
CA ASP A 395 -5.45 22.79 26.64
C ASP A 395 -5.35 23.92 25.60
N ALA A 396 -4.40 24.85 25.75
CA ALA A 396 -4.13 25.88 24.76
C ALA A 396 -3.60 25.32 23.43
N LEU A 397 -2.78 24.25 23.49
CA LEU A 397 -2.26 23.56 22.31
C LEU A 397 -3.40 22.86 21.53
N PHE A 398 -4.15 21.98 22.18
CA PHE A 398 -5.22 21.20 21.53
C PHE A 398 -6.49 22.02 21.25
N ASP A 399 -6.68 23.19 21.87
CA ASP A 399 -7.68 24.16 21.41
C ASP A 399 -7.20 24.98 20.20
N THR A 400 -5.93 24.91 19.82
CA THR A 400 -5.46 25.49 18.54
C THR A 400 -5.89 24.63 17.36
N TYR A 401 -5.80 23.30 17.46
CA TYR A 401 -6.37 22.35 16.49
C TYR A 401 -7.05 21.19 17.21
N LYS A 402 -8.38 21.12 17.10
CA LYS A 402 -9.21 20.17 17.87
C LYS A 402 -9.36 18.77 17.26
N GLY A 403 -8.78 18.51 16.09
CA GLY A 403 -8.86 17.21 15.40
C GLY A 403 -10.07 17.01 14.47
N SER A 404 -11.05 17.94 14.41
CA SER A 404 -12.07 17.95 13.34
C SER A 404 -11.59 18.82 12.17
N MET A 405 -11.52 18.23 10.97
CA MET A 405 -11.02 18.78 9.71
C MET A 405 -11.93 18.40 8.54
N PHE A 406 -11.94 19.20 7.48
CA PHE A 406 -12.50 18.86 6.17
C PHE A 406 -11.56 19.28 5.04
N GLY A 407 -11.77 18.69 3.87
CA GLY A 407 -11.24 19.20 2.61
C GLY A 407 -12.23 18.96 1.46
N SER A 408 -12.20 19.81 0.45
CA SER A 408 -12.92 19.62 -0.82
C SER A 408 -12.06 20.02 -2.02
N PHE A 409 -12.29 19.33 -3.12
CA PHE A 409 -11.81 19.65 -4.45
C PHE A 409 -13.00 20.12 -5.29
N ASN A 410 -12.87 21.32 -5.86
CA ASN A 410 -13.96 22.07 -6.46
C ASN A 410 -13.71 22.33 -7.97
N GLY A 411 -12.92 21.47 -8.63
CA GLY A 411 -12.61 21.55 -10.06
C GLY A 411 -11.25 22.17 -10.39
N ILE A 412 -11.10 22.68 -11.61
CA ILE A 412 -9.87 23.29 -12.16
C ILE A 412 -10.13 24.77 -12.48
N LYS A 413 -9.10 25.61 -12.32
CA LYS A 413 -9.04 26.97 -12.85
C LYS A 413 -7.78 27.17 -13.70
N LYS A 414 -7.91 27.77 -14.88
CA LYS A 414 -6.74 28.15 -15.68
C LYS A 414 -6.02 29.35 -15.06
N VAL A 415 -4.74 29.20 -14.79
CA VAL A 415 -3.86 30.22 -14.18
C VAL A 415 -2.66 30.45 -15.08
N LYS A 416 -2.20 31.71 -15.19
CA LYS A 416 -0.94 32.03 -15.86
C LYS A 416 0.22 31.71 -14.93
N THR A 417 1.15 30.91 -15.41
CA THR A 417 2.40 30.54 -14.72
C THR A 417 3.59 31.09 -15.49
N LYS A 418 4.78 31.03 -14.88
CA LYS A 418 6.04 31.32 -15.54
C LYS A 418 6.92 30.09 -15.44
N LYS A 419 7.28 29.52 -16.59
CA LYS A 419 8.18 28.37 -16.67
C LYS A 419 9.56 28.84 -17.09
N ILE A 420 10.60 28.21 -16.55
CA ILE A 420 11.95 28.30 -17.10
C ILE A 420 12.09 27.14 -18.08
N GLU A 421 12.28 27.47 -19.35
CA GLU A 421 12.65 26.52 -20.39
C GLU A 421 14.16 26.62 -20.61
N PHE A 422 14.86 25.50 -20.43
CA PHE A 422 16.30 25.39 -20.71
C PHE A 422 16.49 24.99 -22.17
N PHE A 423 17.24 25.79 -22.90
CA PHE A 423 17.62 25.52 -24.28
C PHE A 423 19.13 25.29 -24.34
N TYR A 424 19.52 24.09 -24.76
CA TYR A 424 20.89 23.75 -25.10
C TYR A 424 21.12 24.06 -26.59
N ASP A 425 22.21 24.74 -26.91
CA ASP A 425 22.57 25.10 -28.28
C ASP A 425 23.67 24.16 -28.80
N GLU A 426 23.30 23.25 -29.70
CA GLU A 426 24.19 22.19 -30.21
C GLU A 426 25.38 22.70 -31.06
N GLU A 427 25.38 23.98 -31.49
CA GLU A 427 26.51 24.57 -32.23
C GLU A 427 27.52 25.28 -31.30
N THR A 428 27.09 25.73 -30.13
CA THR A 428 27.92 26.52 -29.19
C THR A 428 28.16 25.85 -27.83
N PHE A 429 27.45 24.76 -27.52
CA PHE A 429 27.50 24.04 -26.24
C PHE A 429 27.05 24.89 -25.02
N GLU A 430 26.41 26.04 -25.24
CA GLU A 430 25.91 26.90 -24.17
C GLU A 430 24.47 26.52 -23.75
N TYR A 431 24.22 26.53 -22.43
CA TYR A 431 22.88 26.45 -21.87
C TYR A 431 22.27 27.85 -21.69
N SER A 432 21.05 28.05 -22.18
CA SER A 432 20.32 29.31 -22.05
C SER A 432 18.96 29.12 -21.39
N GLU A 433 18.65 29.98 -20.40
CA GLU A 433 17.34 30.02 -19.75
C GLU A 433 16.39 30.99 -20.45
N ARG A 434 15.16 30.53 -20.73
CA ARG A 434 14.09 31.40 -21.20
C ARG A 434 12.87 31.29 -20.29
N ILE A 435 12.46 32.43 -19.73
CA ILE A 435 11.19 32.52 -19.00
C ILE A 435 10.04 32.62 -20.03
N THR A 436 9.17 31.61 -20.06
CA THR A 436 7.95 31.59 -20.87
C THR A 436 6.70 31.78 -20.00
N GLU A 437 5.66 32.40 -20.55
CA GLU A 437 4.33 32.41 -19.91
C GLU A 437 3.54 31.18 -20.36
N ALA A 438 3.25 30.28 -19.43
CA ALA A 438 2.37 29.15 -19.65
C ALA A 438 0.96 29.41 -19.07
N ILE A 439 -0.01 28.58 -19.47
CA ILE A 439 -1.36 28.56 -18.90
C ILE A 439 -1.60 27.14 -18.39
N GLU A 440 -1.57 26.98 -17.08
CA GLU A 440 -1.70 25.70 -16.39
C GLU A 440 -3.07 25.55 -15.74
N ASP A 441 -3.47 24.30 -15.57
CA ASP A 441 -4.74 23.89 -14.97
C ASP A 441 -4.55 23.70 -13.45
N MET A 442 -4.84 24.76 -12.69
CA MET A 442 -4.69 24.81 -11.24
C MET A 442 -5.87 24.09 -10.54
N PRO A 443 -5.64 23.05 -9.73
CA PRO A 443 -6.68 22.37 -8.97
C PRO A 443 -7.25 23.30 -7.89
N ILE A 444 -8.58 23.45 -7.83
CA ILE A 444 -9.25 24.28 -6.82
C ILE A 444 -9.49 23.44 -5.56
N PHE A 445 -8.95 23.87 -4.43
CA PHE A 445 -9.10 23.17 -3.15
C PHE A 445 -9.47 24.12 -2.00
N THR A 446 -10.21 23.58 -1.03
CA THR A 446 -10.49 24.22 0.26
C THR A 446 -10.27 23.18 1.36
N ILE A 447 -9.43 23.49 2.35
CA ILE A 447 -9.12 22.63 3.50
C ILE A 447 -9.26 23.45 4.77
N GLY A 448 -9.92 22.94 5.81
CA GLY A 448 -10.06 23.69 7.06
C GLY A 448 -10.23 22.82 8.30
N PHE A 449 -9.80 23.34 9.45
CA PHE A 449 -9.85 22.64 10.73
C PHE A 449 -10.41 23.49 11.87
N THR A 450 -10.96 22.81 12.87
CA THR A 450 -11.63 23.43 14.02
C THR A 450 -10.65 23.91 15.10
N THR A 451 -10.92 25.10 15.64
CA THR A 451 -10.09 25.78 16.63
C THR A 451 -10.97 26.54 17.64
N LYS A 452 -10.61 26.53 18.93
CA LYS A 452 -11.10 27.55 19.89
C LYS A 452 -10.14 28.74 19.99
N ARG A 453 -8.88 28.59 19.58
CA ARG A 453 -7.82 29.60 19.66
C ARG A 453 -7.58 30.31 18.32
N SER A 454 -8.64 30.90 17.77
CA SER A 454 -8.55 31.74 16.56
C SER A 454 -7.56 32.91 16.70
N ASP A 455 -7.22 33.33 17.93
CA ASP A 455 -6.18 34.31 18.18
C ASP A 455 -4.77 33.83 17.79
N ILE A 456 -4.50 32.53 17.75
CA ILE A 456 -3.18 31.98 17.44
C ILE A 456 -2.87 32.05 15.93
N PRO A 457 -3.71 31.53 15.00
CA PRO A 457 -3.49 31.73 13.57
C PRO A 457 -3.42 33.21 13.16
N GLU A 458 -4.29 34.06 13.72
CA GLU A 458 -4.27 35.51 13.46
C GLU A 458 -2.99 36.19 13.98
N LYS A 459 -2.37 35.70 15.06
CA LYS A 459 -1.03 36.15 15.49
C LYS A 459 0.05 35.71 14.51
N VAL A 460 0.08 34.43 14.13
CA VAL A 460 1.08 33.88 13.18
C VAL A 460 1.07 34.68 11.88
N LEU A 461 -0.10 34.88 11.27
CA LEU A 461 -0.23 35.63 10.01
C LEU A 461 0.22 37.10 10.14
N LYS A 462 -0.08 37.78 11.26
CA LYS A 462 0.42 39.14 11.57
C LYS A 462 1.93 39.25 11.73
N HIS A 463 2.61 38.16 12.09
CA HIS A 463 4.07 38.13 12.16
C HIS A 463 4.69 37.78 10.81
N LEU A 464 4.13 36.80 10.09
CA LEU A 464 4.58 36.45 8.73
C LEU A 464 4.41 37.61 7.74
N SER A 465 3.32 38.39 7.82
CA SER A 465 3.08 39.58 6.99
C SER A 465 4.01 40.77 7.28
N ARG A 466 4.98 40.60 8.20
CA ARG A 466 6.07 41.54 8.45
C ARG A 466 7.41 41.04 7.91
N LEU A 467 7.47 39.79 7.46
CA LEU A 467 8.66 39.14 6.88
C LEU A 467 8.59 39.12 5.35
N THR A 468 7.39 38.93 4.77
CA THR A 468 7.16 39.05 3.32
C THR A 468 6.05 40.05 2.99
N SER A 469 6.21 40.77 1.89
CA SER A 469 5.20 41.65 1.30
C SER A 469 4.15 40.91 0.48
N GLN A 470 4.32 39.60 0.23
CA GLN A 470 3.35 38.76 -0.50
C GLN A 470 2.13 38.41 0.36
N LEU A 471 2.26 38.40 1.69
CA LEU A 471 1.17 38.11 2.63
C LEU A 471 0.52 39.41 3.12
N LYS A 472 -0.75 39.61 2.77
CA LYS A 472 -1.55 40.80 3.10
C LYS A 472 -2.85 40.42 3.79
N LYS A 473 -3.41 41.33 4.60
CA LYS A 473 -4.78 41.20 5.12
C LYS A 473 -5.75 41.98 4.24
N GLU A 474 -6.74 41.28 3.71
CA GLU A 474 -7.72 41.77 2.75
C GLU A 474 -9.12 41.66 3.37
N GLY A 475 -9.41 42.55 4.33
CA GLY A 475 -10.65 42.52 5.11
C GLY A 475 -10.74 41.33 6.06
N ASP A 476 -11.70 40.44 5.83
CA ASP A 476 -12.01 39.26 6.66
C ASP A 476 -11.02 38.10 6.47
N TYR A 477 -10.20 38.12 5.42
CA TYR A 477 -9.23 37.05 5.09
C TYR A 477 -7.81 37.58 4.90
N TRP A 478 -6.84 36.67 4.91
CA TRP A 478 -5.46 36.93 4.50
C TRP A 478 -5.20 36.33 3.11
N CYS A 479 -4.41 37.02 2.31
CA CYS A 479 -4.01 36.59 0.96
C CYS A 479 -2.48 36.48 0.92
N PHE A 480 -1.96 35.29 0.66
CA PHE A 480 -0.56 35.06 0.32
C PHE A 480 -0.47 34.93 -1.20
N GLN A 481 0.08 35.95 -1.85
CA GLN A 481 0.29 35.97 -3.30
C GLN A 481 1.38 34.96 -3.70
N ASN A 482 1.17 34.22 -4.80
CA ASN A 482 2.13 33.25 -5.36
C ASN A 482 2.53 32.14 -4.37
N ALA A 483 1.59 31.65 -3.54
CA ALA A 483 1.87 30.68 -2.48
C ALA A 483 1.75 29.20 -2.92
N ILE A 484 1.24 28.94 -4.12
CA ILE A 484 1.04 27.59 -4.68
C ILE A 484 1.66 27.56 -6.08
N LEU A 485 2.65 26.68 -6.26
CA LEU A 485 3.48 26.57 -7.48
C LEU A 485 3.99 27.94 -7.98
N ASP A 486 4.39 28.81 -7.03
CA ASP A 486 4.82 30.20 -7.25
C ASP A 486 3.90 31.08 -8.12
N ALA A 487 2.64 30.68 -8.31
CA ALA A 487 1.71 31.29 -9.25
C ALA A 487 0.32 31.57 -8.66
N ALA A 488 -0.30 30.60 -7.98
CA ALA A 488 -1.64 30.76 -7.43
C ALA A 488 -1.62 31.34 -6.00
N PRO A 489 -2.55 32.26 -5.66
CA PRO A 489 -2.66 32.81 -4.32
C PRO A 489 -3.34 31.83 -3.34
N LEU A 490 -2.94 31.88 -2.08
CA LEU A 490 -3.55 31.15 -0.97
C LEU A 490 -4.31 32.11 -0.06
N TYR A 491 -5.60 31.86 0.12
CA TYR A 491 -6.49 32.57 1.01
C TYR A 491 -6.61 31.85 2.35
N MET A 492 -6.44 32.58 3.44
CA MET A 492 -6.46 32.07 4.81
C MET A 492 -7.52 32.81 5.62
N ILE A 493 -8.56 32.08 6.02
CA ILE A 493 -9.81 32.59 6.58
C ILE A 493 -9.95 32.05 8.00
N ASN A 494 -10.24 32.93 8.97
CA ASN A 494 -10.25 32.59 10.39
C ASN A 494 -11.59 33.05 11.00
N LYS A 495 -12.61 32.20 10.87
CA LYS A 495 -14.03 32.56 11.05
C LYS A 495 -14.79 31.40 11.67
N ASN A 496 -15.84 31.68 12.45
CA ASN A 496 -16.80 30.67 12.95
C ASN A 496 -16.20 29.46 13.71
N GLY A 497 -15.05 29.61 14.36
CA GLY A 497 -14.34 28.53 15.07
C GLY A 497 -13.55 27.59 14.15
N LEU A 498 -13.22 28.04 12.94
CA LEU A 498 -12.44 27.32 11.95
C LEU A 498 -11.29 28.19 11.44
N PHE A 499 -10.16 27.55 11.14
CA PHE A 499 -9.11 28.12 10.30
C PHE A 499 -9.12 27.36 8.98
N ILE A 500 -9.29 28.08 7.87
CA ILE A 500 -9.57 27.53 6.55
C ILE A 500 -8.59 28.11 5.53
N PHE A 501 -8.05 27.24 4.70
CA PHE A 501 -7.16 27.50 3.59
C PHE A 501 -7.93 27.21 2.29
N SER A 502 -7.84 28.10 1.31
CA SER A 502 -8.38 27.85 -0.03
C SER A 502 -7.57 28.61 -1.07
N ASN A 503 -7.42 28.08 -2.28
CA ASN A 503 -6.90 28.85 -3.41
C ASN A 503 -8.02 29.51 -4.25
N ASP A 504 -9.28 29.37 -3.83
CA ASP A 504 -10.40 30.05 -4.45
C ASP A 504 -10.69 31.42 -3.81
N ILE A 505 -10.69 32.44 -4.66
CA ILE A 505 -11.05 33.81 -4.30
C ILE A 505 -12.56 33.99 -4.13
N ASP A 506 -13.37 33.15 -4.79
CA ASP A 506 -14.82 33.21 -4.67
C ASP A 506 -15.27 32.68 -3.30
N PHE A 507 -14.76 31.50 -2.89
CA PHE A 507 -14.86 31.01 -1.52
C PHE A 507 -14.45 32.07 -0.48
N ALA A 508 -13.29 32.72 -0.67
CA ALA A 508 -12.76 33.71 0.27
C ALA A 508 -13.64 34.97 0.41
N LYS A 509 -14.35 35.38 -0.65
CA LYS A 509 -15.18 36.61 -0.67
C LYS A 509 -16.65 36.34 -0.39
N ASN A 510 -17.22 35.31 -1.01
CA ASN A 510 -18.66 35.07 -1.08
C ASN A 510 -19.12 33.94 -0.14
N HIS A 511 -18.27 32.94 0.10
CA HIS A 511 -18.64 31.74 0.89
C HIS A 511 -17.83 31.56 2.18
N SER A 512 -17.22 32.64 2.71
CA SER A 512 -16.41 32.60 3.95
C SER A 512 -17.17 32.21 5.23
N ASP A 513 -18.51 32.26 5.20
CA ASP A 513 -19.42 31.76 6.25
C ASP A 513 -20.04 30.37 5.91
N GLY A 514 -19.70 29.82 4.74
CA GLY A 514 -20.21 28.57 4.18
C GLY A 514 -21.16 28.78 2.98
N TYR A 515 -21.40 27.72 2.24
CA TYR A 515 -22.25 27.69 1.04
C TYR A 515 -23.76 27.72 1.32
N GLY A 516 -24.18 27.73 2.59
CA GLY A 516 -25.59 27.92 2.96
C GLY A 516 -26.53 26.85 2.39
N ALA A 517 -27.30 27.21 1.37
CA ALA A 517 -28.22 26.30 0.65
C ALA A 517 -27.52 25.47 -0.45
N GLU A 518 -26.36 25.90 -0.91
CA GLU A 518 -25.52 25.23 -1.92
C GLU A 518 -24.56 24.21 -1.26
N ALA A 519 -24.48 24.20 0.08
CA ALA A 519 -23.72 23.20 0.83
C ALA A 519 -24.30 21.78 0.68
N LEU A 520 -23.49 20.75 0.96
CA LEU A 520 -23.83 19.32 0.90
C LEU A 520 -25.30 19.00 1.26
N SER A 521 -26.00 18.33 0.35
CA SER A 521 -27.39 17.93 0.53
C SER A 521 -27.63 17.09 1.80
N ALA A 522 -28.85 17.17 2.35
CA ALA A 522 -29.25 16.45 3.57
C ALA A 522 -29.02 14.93 3.50
N LYS A 523 -28.99 14.32 2.29
CA LYS A 523 -28.60 12.92 2.09
C LYS A 523 -27.11 12.70 2.35
N LYS A 524 -26.22 13.44 1.68
CA LYS A 524 -24.75 13.40 1.89
C LYS A 524 -24.42 13.67 3.37
N VAL A 525 -25.00 14.72 3.95
CA VAL A 525 -24.85 15.10 5.37
C VAL A 525 -25.29 13.99 6.35
N LYS A 526 -26.28 13.15 6.00
CA LYS A 526 -26.74 12.03 6.83
C LYS A 526 -25.84 10.79 6.70
N ALA A 527 -25.14 10.60 5.59
CA ALA A 527 -24.12 9.57 5.43
C ALA A 527 -22.88 9.91 6.27
N ILE A 528 -22.34 11.12 6.12
CA ILE A 528 -21.15 11.58 6.86
C ILE A 528 -21.38 11.54 8.38
N LYS A 529 -22.57 11.90 8.87
CA LYS A 529 -22.92 11.82 10.31
C LYS A 529 -23.14 10.39 10.83
N LYS A 530 -23.01 9.37 9.98
CA LYS A 530 -23.09 7.95 10.31
C LYS A 530 -21.75 7.22 10.20
N SER A 531 -20.74 7.81 9.58
CA SER A 531 -19.37 7.30 9.68
C SER A 531 -18.80 7.55 11.08
N GLY A 532 -17.70 6.88 11.39
CA GLY A 532 -16.85 7.19 12.56
C GLY A 532 -15.98 8.43 12.32
N PHE A 533 -14.68 8.30 12.59
CA PHE A 533 -13.69 9.37 12.53
C PHE A 533 -13.36 9.91 11.11
N MET A 534 -13.76 9.21 10.05
CA MET A 534 -13.45 9.55 8.67
C MET A 534 -14.58 9.18 7.70
N TYR A 535 -14.83 10.08 6.73
CA TYR A 535 -15.60 9.87 5.51
C TYR A 535 -14.91 10.60 4.35
N ALA A 536 -14.87 10.01 3.15
CA ALA A 536 -14.41 10.64 1.93
C ALA A 536 -15.22 10.16 0.72
N ASN A 537 -15.39 11.01 -0.29
CA ASN A 537 -16.15 10.71 -1.49
C ASN A 537 -15.58 11.48 -2.69
N PHE A 538 -15.32 10.76 -3.79
CA PHE A 538 -14.64 11.27 -4.99
C PHE A 538 -15.31 10.75 -6.27
N ASP A 539 -15.57 11.64 -7.22
CA ASP A 539 -15.75 11.30 -8.62
C ASP A 539 -14.35 11.14 -9.24
N LEU A 540 -13.97 9.95 -9.68
CA LEU A 540 -12.64 9.67 -10.23
C LEU A 540 -12.43 10.41 -11.56
N LYS A 541 -13.48 10.54 -12.38
CA LYS A 541 -13.43 11.17 -13.70
C LYS A 541 -13.22 12.67 -13.59
N GLU A 542 -13.92 13.32 -12.67
CA GLU A 542 -13.88 14.76 -12.49
C GLU A 542 -12.83 15.22 -11.45
N THR A 543 -12.22 14.29 -10.68
CA THR A 543 -11.16 14.56 -9.70
C THR A 543 -9.80 14.01 -10.11
N ILE A 544 -9.63 12.68 -10.18
CA ILE A 544 -8.30 12.05 -10.36
C ILE A 544 -7.71 12.35 -11.75
N ASN A 545 -8.54 12.30 -12.80
CA ASN A 545 -8.13 12.69 -14.16
C ASN A 545 -7.87 14.21 -14.31
N ARG A 546 -8.10 14.99 -13.24
CA ARG A 546 -7.96 16.45 -13.18
C ARG A 546 -6.95 16.93 -12.14
N LEU A 547 -6.26 16.01 -11.47
CA LEU A 547 -5.12 16.34 -10.61
C LEU A 547 -3.83 16.30 -11.45
N PRO A 548 -3.10 17.43 -11.59
CA PRO A 548 -1.77 17.43 -12.19
C PRO A 548 -0.84 16.54 -11.34
N SER A 549 0.07 15.83 -12.00
CA SER A 549 1.07 15.00 -11.32
C SER A 549 1.94 15.81 -10.35
N ASP A 550 2.26 17.04 -10.74
CA ASP A 550 3.35 17.82 -10.18
C ASP A 550 3.02 18.38 -8.77
N PHE A 551 1.78 18.15 -8.31
CA PHE A 551 1.35 18.38 -6.93
C PHE A 551 1.76 17.27 -5.94
N PHE A 552 2.25 16.12 -6.42
CA PHE A 552 2.42 14.91 -5.61
C PHE A 552 3.84 14.30 -5.74
N PRO A 553 4.46 13.85 -4.63
CA PRO A 553 5.65 12.99 -4.66
C PRO A 553 5.45 11.72 -5.51
N ALA A 554 6.53 11.16 -6.06
CA ALA A 554 6.52 10.02 -6.99
C ALA A 554 5.60 8.85 -6.56
N ARG A 555 5.76 8.33 -5.33
CA ARG A 555 4.93 7.23 -4.79
C ARG A 555 3.43 7.56 -4.67
N GLN A 556 3.07 8.84 -4.58
CA GLN A 556 1.68 9.29 -4.58
C GLN A 556 1.16 9.46 -6.02
N ASN A 557 2.05 9.82 -6.96
CA ASN A 557 1.76 9.81 -8.40
C ASN A 557 1.56 8.41 -8.96
N GLU A 558 2.24 7.37 -8.46
CA GLU A 558 2.00 5.97 -8.82
C GLU A 558 0.53 5.59 -8.57
N PHE A 559 0.05 5.77 -7.33
CA PHE A 559 -1.35 5.54 -6.96
C PHE A 559 -2.35 6.38 -7.77
N ILE A 560 -2.07 7.67 -7.96
CA ILE A 560 -2.91 8.56 -8.78
C ILE A 560 -2.93 8.10 -10.24
N SER A 561 -1.83 7.55 -10.77
CA SER A 561 -1.72 7.09 -12.15
C SER A 561 -2.41 5.74 -12.39
N ALA A 562 -2.36 4.82 -11.42
CA ALA A 562 -3.16 3.59 -11.44
C ALA A 562 -4.68 3.89 -11.49
N LEU A 563 -5.10 5.01 -10.90
CA LEU A 563 -6.49 5.49 -10.92
C LEU A 563 -6.79 6.52 -12.04
N LYS A 564 -5.81 6.93 -12.84
CA LYS A 564 -6.03 7.78 -14.03
C LYS A 564 -6.67 6.96 -15.17
N GLY A 565 -7.48 7.64 -15.98
CA GLY A 565 -8.32 7.05 -17.02
C GLY A 565 -9.56 6.31 -16.50
N LYS A 566 -9.69 6.10 -15.19
CA LYS A 566 -10.87 5.45 -14.58
C LYS A 566 -12.05 6.42 -14.46
N THR A 567 -13.23 5.88 -14.21
CA THR A 567 -14.52 6.59 -14.17
C THR A 567 -15.36 6.18 -12.96
N GLY A 568 -16.43 6.92 -12.65
CA GLY A 568 -17.33 6.59 -11.55
C GLY A 568 -16.93 7.18 -10.19
N GLY A 569 -17.60 6.73 -9.13
CA GLY A 569 -17.54 7.31 -7.80
C GLY A 569 -16.98 6.37 -6.73
N MET A 570 -16.04 6.86 -5.93
CA MET A 570 -15.44 6.21 -4.77
C MET A 570 -16.02 6.82 -3.47
N GLU A 571 -16.36 5.99 -2.48
CA GLU A 571 -16.82 6.39 -1.15
C GLU A 571 -16.10 5.56 -0.08
N LEU A 572 -15.35 6.20 0.80
CA LEU A 572 -14.64 5.59 1.92
C LEU A 572 -15.25 6.08 3.23
N GLN A 573 -15.59 5.17 4.13
CA GLN A 573 -16.06 5.53 5.48
C GLN A 573 -15.49 4.60 6.54
N SER A 574 -15.07 5.18 7.66
CA SER A 574 -14.92 4.45 8.92
C SER A 574 -16.29 4.14 9.52
N THR A 575 -16.44 3.03 10.25
CA THR A 575 -17.73 2.65 10.85
C THR A 575 -17.65 2.31 12.33
N GLU A 576 -16.58 1.63 12.76
CA GLU A 576 -16.42 1.14 14.14
C GLU A 576 -14.93 1.14 14.51
N THR A 577 -14.61 1.40 15.78
CA THR A 577 -13.24 1.34 16.32
C THR A 577 -13.31 0.99 17.80
N ASP A 578 -12.52 -0.01 18.21
CA ASP A 578 -12.33 -0.42 19.60
C ASP A 578 -10.84 -0.70 19.89
N ILE A 579 -10.52 -1.26 21.06
CA ILE A 579 -9.14 -1.55 21.49
C ILE A 579 -8.43 -2.66 20.69
N THR A 580 -9.16 -3.38 19.81
CA THR A 580 -8.65 -4.52 19.03
C THR A 580 -8.71 -4.30 17.52
N HIS A 581 -9.64 -3.47 17.03
CA HIS A 581 -9.82 -3.27 15.59
C HIS A 581 -10.56 -1.99 15.19
N THR A 582 -10.31 -1.57 13.94
CA THR A 582 -11.05 -0.54 13.21
C THR A 582 -11.69 -1.15 11.96
N LYS A 583 -12.97 -0.86 11.73
CA LYS A 583 -13.70 -1.22 10.51
C LYS A 583 -13.81 -0.03 9.55
N LEU A 584 -13.39 -0.24 8.30
CA LEU A 584 -13.56 0.67 7.18
C LEU A 584 -14.43 0.01 6.11
N LYS A 585 -15.21 0.81 5.38
CA LYS A 585 -15.94 0.40 4.17
C LYS A 585 -15.49 1.27 3.01
N LEU A 586 -15.05 0.65 1.92
CA LEU A 586 -14.74 1.31 0.65
C LEU A 586 -15.72 0.81 -0.41
N LYS A 587 -16.46 1.72 -1.04
CA LYS A 587 -17.36 1.45 -2.16
C LYS A 587 -16.83 2.14 -3.42
N TYR A 588 -16.73 1.39 -4.52
CA TYR A 588 -16.49 1.92 -5.85
C TYR A 588 -17.72 1.66 -6.73
N THR A 589 -18.23 2.69 -7.41
CA THR A 589 -19.48 2.65 -8.19
C THR A 589 -19.21 3.12 -9.61
N TYR A 590 -19.52 2.30 -10.61
CA TYR A 590 -19.22 2.55 -12.02
C TYR A 590 -20.50 2.64 -12.88
N GLU A 591 -20.38 3.20 -14.09
CA GLU A 591 -21.51 3.31 -15.02
C GLU A 591 -21.79 1.97 -15.73
N THR A 592 -23.06 1.69 -16.02
CA THR A 592 -23.48 0.39 -16.58
C THR A 592 -23.09 0.27 -18.05
N GLY A 593 -22.04 -0.51 -18.32
CA GLY A 593 -21.55 -0.83 -19.66
C GLY A 593 -20.17 -1.50 -19.64
N ASP A 594 -19.35 -1.17 -18.63
CA ASP A 594 -17.99 -1.70 -18.50
C ASP A 594 -17.92 -3.12 -17.94
N LYS A 595 -16.82 -3.82 -18.25
CA LYS A 595 -16.47 -5.11 -17.62
C LYS A 595 -16.10 -4.87 -16.14
N SER A 596 -16.98 -5.22 -15.21
CA SER A 596 -16.70 -5.17 -13.76
C SER A 596 -15.41 -5.92 -13.36
N GLY A 597 -15.03 -6.96 -14.09
CA GLY A 597 -13.77 -7.69 -13.90
C GLY A 597 -12.51 -6.84 -14.12
N LYS A 598 -12.50 -5.93 -15.11
CA LYS A 598 -11.34 -5.06 -15.36
C LYS A 598 -11.22 -4.01 -14.25
N HIS A 599 -12.33 -3.32 -13.98
CA HIS A 599 -12.49 -2.34 -12.90
C HIS A 599 -12.08 -2.90 -11.53
N LEU A 600 -12.29 -4.20 -11.29
CA LEU A 600 -11.80 -4.85 -10.08
C LEU A 600 -10.27 -4.98 -10.07
N LEU A 601 -9.68 -5.55 -11.13
CA LEU A 601 -8.24 -5.82 -11.20
C LEU A 601 -7.42 -4.52 -11.17
N ASP A 602 -7.92 -3.48 -11.84
CA ASP A 602 -7.40 -2.10 -11.74
C ASP A 602 -7.32 -1.61 -10.28
N LEU A 603 -8.34 -1.87 -9.46
CA LEU A 603 -8.42 -1.43 -8.07
C LEU A 603 -7.57 -2.31 -7.14
N ILE A 604 -7.53 -3.63 -7.37
CA ILE A 604 -6.60 -4.55 -6.67
C ILE A 604 -5.16 -4.09 -6.90
N ASN A 605 -4.82 -3.75 -8.14
CA ASN A 605 -3.49 -3.28 -8.49
C ASN A 605 -3.14 -1.95 -7.82
N ALA A 606 -4.06 -0.97 -7.85
CA ALA A 606 -3.88 0.30 -7.16
C ALA A 606 -3.73 0.14 -5.62
N LEU A 607 -4.34 -0.89 -5.01
CA LEU A 607 -4.11 -1.24 -3.61
C LEU A 607 -2.75 -1.91 -3.40
N TYR A 608 -2.37 -2.87 -4.26
CA TYR A 608 -1.11 -3.60 -4.17
C TYR A 608 0.10 -2.67 -4.25
N VAL A 609 0.14 -1.77 -5.24
CA VAL A 609 1.22 -0.76 -5.42
C VAL A 609 1.38 0.13 -4.19
N VAL A 610 0.29 0.44 -3.48
CA VAL A 610 0.34 1.24 -2.23
C VAL A 610 0.86 0.43 -1.03
N THR A 611 0.73 -0.90 -1.06
CA THR A 611 1.22 -1.81 0.00
C THR A 611 2.64 -2.34 -0.20
N LYS A 612 3.22 -2.13 -1.38
CA LYS A 612 4.62 -2.44 -1.73
C LYS A 612 5.55 -1.31 -1.28
#